data_AF-A0A2N4XJM8-F1
#
_entry.id   AF-A0A2N4XJM8-F1
#
_cell.length_a   1.000
_cell.length_b   1.000
_cell.length_c   1.000
_cell.angle_alpha   90.00
_cell.angle_beta   90.00
_cell.angle_gamma   90.00
#
_symmetry.space_group_name_H-M   'P 1'
#
loop_
_entity.id
_entity.type
_entity.pdbx_description
1 polymer ?
#
loop_
_entity_poly.entity_id
_entity_poly.type
_entity_poly.pdbx_seq_one_letter_code
_entity_poly.pdbx_strand_id
1 'polypeptide(L)'
;MDFRKYQLLTRQQQEDLSEEDRSQVIESLSKYAERTAISSAITLSVSADRLSSSSMPEVFGEKWARSFSQIRTYLLDKYKENFSALATFATRTFDYFDIKQSIIIHEYCSSTEDDELDSNGTIDSQAEEEGLAFFAHESIWHEKTPDELHRDLPLENRPPNTDMQMMYALMWFFEAAEIHQNTPKQALDLLHEASEAYRLAHGDHDWESGINLEKKEGGEDALRSVTRKANDARHKHNRMTKQKVFDWYQDNRNNFRSQDAAAEKAAKEFSISFRTAQKHIGEAAKQIRSARTE
;
A
#
# COMPACT_ATOMS: atom_id res chain seq x y z
N MET A 1 -4.83 -30.80 9.58
CA MET A 1 -4.19 -31.31 8.35
C MET A 1 -2.72 -30.89 8.41
N ASP A 2 -1.77 -31.80 8.20
CA ASP A 2 -0.33 -31.51 8.27
C ASP A 2 0.05 -30.65 7.05
N PHE A 3 0.59 -29.45 7.24
CA PHE A 3 0.96 -28.51 6.16
C PHE A 3 2.00 -29.12 5.20
N ARG A 4 2.81 -30.08 5.68
CA ARG A 4 3.66 -30.90 4.81
C ARG A 4 2.87 -31.66 3.75
N LYS A 5 1.62 -32.02 4.04
CA LYS A 5 0.72 -32.69 3.08
C LYS A 5 0.25 -31.76 1.97
N TYR A 6 0.19 -30.44 2.22
CA TYR A 6 -0.09 -29.43 1.22
C TYR A 6 1.12 -29.21 0.29
N GLN A 7 2.32 -29.08 0.86
CA GLN A 7 3.58 -29.00 0.10
C GLN A 7 3.88 -30.27 -0.72
N LEU A 8 3.33 -31.43 -0.33
CA LEU A 8 3.52 -32.71 -1.00
C LEU A 8 2.47 -33.05 -2.06
N LEU A 9 1.39 -32.27 -2.20
CA LEU A 9 0.41 -32.45 -3.28
C LEU A 9 1.06 -31.98 -4.58
N THR A 10 1.32 -32.93 -5.50
CA THR A 10 1.80 -32.59 -6.83
C THR A 10 0.73 -31.79 -7.59
N ARG A 11 1.14 -30.89 -8.50
CA ARG A 11 0.27 -30.03 -9.32
C ARG A 11 -0.95 -30.76 -9.92
N GLN A 12 -0.73 -31.98 -10.40
CA GLN A 12 -1.77 -32.83 -10.98
C GLN A 12 -2.90 -33.15 -9.97
N GLN A 13 -2.57 -33.21 -8.68
CA GLN A 13 -3.52 -33.41 -7.60
C GLN A 13 -4.24 -32.12 -7.21
N GLN A 14 -3.67 -30.93 -7.47
CA GLN A 14 -4.29 -29.63 -7.19
C GLN A 14 -5.34 -29.23 -8.24
N GLU A 15 -5.10 -29.54 -9.52
CA GLU A 15 -6.08 -29.32 -10.59
C GLU A 15 -7.34 -30.18 -10.39
N ASP A 16 -7.17 -31.40 -9.89
CA ASP A 16 -8.24 -32.36 -9.57
C ASP A 16 -8.92 -32.10 -8.21
N LEU A 17 -8.46 -31.12 -7.41
CA LEU A 17 -9.14 -30.76 -6.17
C LEU A 17 -10.51 -30.18 -6.46
N SER A 18 -11.51 -30.67 -5.72
CA SER A 18 -12.81 -30.02 -5.67
C SER A 18 -12.67 -28.58 -5.18
N GLU A 19 -13.65 -27.72 -5.50
CA GLU A 19 -13.70 -26.35 -5.01
C GLU A 19 -13.67 -26.30 -3.47
N GLU A 20 -14.29 -27.29 -2.81
CA GLU A 20 -14.28 -27.45 -1.36
C GLU A 20 -12.88 -27.75 -0.82
N ASP A 21 -12.13 -28.67 -1.46
CA ASP A 21 -10.76 -28.98 -1.06
C ASP A 21 -9.81 -27.79 -1.27
N ARG A 22 -9.99 -27.03 -2.36
CA ARG A 22 -9.24 -25.78 -2.60
C ARG A 22 -9.52 -24.74 -1.51
N SER A 23 -10.79 -24.58 -1.12
CA SER A 23 -11.17 -23.66 -0.04
C SER A 23 -10.53 -24.05 1.30
N GLN A 24 -10.54 -25.34 1.65
CA GLN A 24 -9.90 -25.84 2.88
C GLN A 24 -8.38 -25.64 2.89
N VAL A 25 -7.75 -25.77 1.73
CA VAL A 25 -6.32 -25.50 1.53
C VAL A 25 -6.01 -24.02 1.77
N ILE A 26 -6.75 -23.11 1.13
CA ILE A 26 -6.57 -21.65 1.28
C ILE A 26 -6.75 -21.24 2.74
N GLU A 27 -7.78 -21.78 3.40
CA GLU A 27 -8.02 -21.54 4.83
C GLU A 27 -6.87 -22.04 5.71
N SER A 28 -6.31 -23.21 5.39
CA SER A 28 -5.17 -23.78 6.12
C SER A 28 -3.90 -22.95 5.95
N LEU A 29 -3.63 -22.49 4.72
CA LEU A 29 -2.52 -21.59 4.41
C LEU A 29 -2.68 -20.25 5.14
N SER A 30 -3.87 -19.65 5.08
CA SER A 30 -4.18 -18.40 5.77
C SER A 30 -3.92 -18.49 7.27
N LYS A 31 -4.37 -19.58 7.92
CA LYS A 31 -4.11 -19.85 9.35
C LYS A 31 -2.62 -20.04 9.66
N TYR A 32 -1.86 -20.67 8.76
CA TYR A 32 -0.42 -20.83 8.92
C TYR A 32 0.33 -19.49 8.80
N ALA A 33 0.00 -18.71 7.76
CA ALA A 33 0.54 -17.37 7.54
C ALA A 33 0.26 -16.46 8.74
N GLU A 34 -0.98 -16.46 9.23
CA GLU A 34 -1.39 -15.70 10.40
C GLU A 34 -0.58 -16.07 11.65
N ARG A 35 -0.44 -17.35 11.98
CA ARG A 35 0.34 -17.79 13.16
C ARG A 35 1.81 -17.41 13.05
N THR A 36 2.38 -17.55 11.86
CA THR A 36 3.79 -17.22 11.59
C THR A 36 4.01 -15.71 11.72
N ALA A 37 3.12 -14.92 11.10
CA ALA A 37 3.14 -13.46 11.17
C ALA A 37 2.99 -12.95 12.62
N ILE A 38 2.04 -13.51 13.39
CA ILE A 38 1.89 -13.18 14.82
C ILE A 38 3.18 -13.49 15.56
N SER A 39 3.71 -14.72 15.40
CA SER A 39 4.90 -15.16 16.13
C SER A 39 6.13 -14.30 15.82
N SER A 40 6.26 -13.83 14.58
CA SER A 40 7.32 -12.91 14.20
C SER A 40 7.08 -11.51 14.80
N ALA A 41 5.89 -10.95 14.56
CA ALA A 41 5.56 -9.58 14.95
C ALA A 41 5.66 -9.35 16.46
N ILE A 42 5.20 -10.27 17.31
CA ILE A 42 5.25 -10.08 18.78
C ILE A 42 6.67 -9.94 19.33
N THR A 43 7.69 -10.41 18.62
CA THR A 43 9.09 -10.28 19.05
C THR A 43 9.65 -8.88 18.83
N LEU A 44 8.97 -8.06 18.02
CA LEU A 44 9.39 -6.71 17.71
C LEU A 44 9.16 -5.80 18.91
N SER A 45 10.18 -5.01 19.18
CA SER A 45 10.20 -3.92 20.15
C SER A 45 10.85 -2.73 19.48
N VAL A 46 10.20 -1.58 19.55
CA VAL A 46 10.71 -0.34 18.96
C VAL A 46 11.12 0.60 20.08
N SER A 47 12.37 1.06 20.03
CA SER A 47 12.78 2.22 20.83
C SER A 47 12.04 3.44 20.29
N ALA A 48 11.09 3.95 21.08
CA ALA A 48 10.39 5.18 20.79
C ALA A 48 11.18 6.42 21.25
N ASP A 49 12.43 6.28 21.67
CA ASP A 49 13.25 7.38 22.21
C ASP A 49 13.39 8.50 21.17
N ARG A 50 13.65 8.12 19.90
CA ARG A 50 13.73 9.07 18.79
C ARG A 50 12.40 9.77 18.51
N LEU A 51 11.30 9.01 18.56
CA LEU A 51 9.94 9.52 18.30
C LEU A 51 9.47 10.45 19.44
N SER A 52 9.99 10.24 20.64
CA SER A 52 9.69 11.02 21.85
C SER A 52 10.65 12.20 22.06
N SER A 53 11.67 12.35 21.19
CA SER A 53 12.62 13.47 21.25
C SER A 53 11.89 14.82 21.24
N SER A 54 12.48 15.84 21.85
CA SER A 54 11.96 17.21 21.75
C SER A 54 12.17 17.82 20.36
N SER A 55 13.21 17.42 19.64
CA SER A 55 13.53 17.95 18.30
C SER A 55 12.84 17.15 17.19
N MET A 56 12.34 17.84 16.16
CA MET A 56 11.92 17.20 14.92
C MET A 56 13.08 17.25 13.91
N PRO A 57 13.25 16.24 13.05
CA PRO A 57 14.16 16.34 11.93
C PRO A 57 13.80 17.49 10.98
N GLU A 58 14.79 18.36 10.70
CA GLU A 58 14.62 19.53 9.81
C GLU A 58 15.24 19.31 8.42
N VAL A 59 15.80 18.12 8.15
CA VAL A 59 16.53 17.81 6.90
C VAL A 59 15.67 17.98 5.63
N PHE A 60 14.36 17.88 5.76
CA PHE A 60 13.40 18.08 4.66
C PHE A 60 12.77 19.48 4.65
N GLY A 61 13.18 20.37 5.55
CA GLY A 61 12.69 21.73 5.69
C GLY A 61 11.63 21.92 6.79
N GLU A 62 11.52 23.16 7.27
CA GLU A 62 10.69 23.54 8.42
C GLU A 62 9.20 23.19 8.28
N LYS A 63 8.68 23.22 7.04
CA LYS A 63 7.27 22.92 6.79
C LYS A 63 6.93 21.47 7.16
N TRP A 64 7.77 20.52 6.75
CA TRP A 64 7.60 19.11 7.11
C TRP A 64 7.77 18.88 8.60
N ALA A 65 8.85 19.42 9.18
CA ALA A 65 9.11 19.35 10.61
C ALA A 65 7.91 19.87 11.42
N ARG A 66 7.29 20.98 11.01
CA ARG A 66 6.11 21.55 11.65
C ARG A 66 4.89 20.63 11.55
N SER A 67 4.58 20.09 10.36
CA SER A 67 3.43 19.19 10.19
C SER A 67 3.57 17.94 11.04
N PHE A 68 4.72 17.25 10.98
CA PHE A 68 4.94 16.04 11.78
C PHE A 68 5.09 16.33 13.27
N SER A 69 5.54 17.53 13.66
CA SER A 69 5.50 17.96 15.07
C SER A 69 4.08 17.98 15.62
N GLN A 70 3.10 18.41 14.83
CA GLN A 70 1.69 18.47 15.28
C GLN A 70 1.15 17.07 15.56
N ILE A 71 1.44 16.11 14.67
CA ILE A 71 1.10 14.69 14.87
C ILE A 71 1.75 14.17 16.14
N ARG A 72 3.06 14.39 16.29
CA ARG A 72 3.82 13.93 17.45
C ARG A 72 3.25 14.51 18.74
N THR A 73 2.99 15.81 18.79
CA THR A 73 2.41 16.47 19.96
C THR A 73 1.04 15.89 20.31
N TYR A 74 0.17 15.67 19.31
CA TYR A 74 -1.13 15.04 19.52
C TYR A 74 -1.00 13.63 20.10
N LEU A 75 -0.16 12.78 19.51
CA LEU A 75 0.03 11.40 19.97
C LEU A 75 0.68 11.34 21.36
N LEU A 76 1.67 12.20 21.64
CA LEU A 76 2.31 12.29 22.96
C LEU A 76 1.32 12.75 24.04
N ASP A 77 0.47 13.74 23.75
CA ASP A 77 -0.53 14.22 24.70
C ASP A 77 -1.61 13.16 24.99
N LYS A 78 -2.05 12.46 23.95
CA LYS A 78 -3.08 11.43 24.04
C LYS A 78 -2.61 10.16 24.75
N TYR A 79 -1.43 9.66 24.41
CA TYR A 79 -0.92 8.37 24.91
C TYR A 79 0.06 8.51 26.08
N LYS A 80 0.65 9.69 26.31
CA LYS A 80 1.54 9.99 27.44
C LYS A 80 2.60 8.90 27.64
N GLU A 81 2.64 8.27 28.81
CA GLU A 81 3.55 7.18 29.15
C GLU A 81 3.42 5.95 28.21
N ASN A 82 2.28 5.78 27.55
CA ASN A 82 1.99 4.68 26.64
C ASN A 82 2.36 4.99 25.18
N PHE A 83 2.97 6.14 24.89
CA PHE A 83 3.38 6.49 23.52
C PHE A 83 4.34 5.46 22.92
N SER A 84 5.28 4.92 23.71
CA SER A 84 6.17 3.84 23.25
C SER A 84 5.43 2.53 22.97
N ALA A 85 4.36 2.26 23.72
CA ALA A 85 3.52 1.10 23.50
C ALA A 85 2.70 1.24 22.21
N LEU A 86 2.20 2.45 21.90
CA LEU A 86 1.56 2.75 20.61
C LEU A 86 2.53 2.52 19.45
N ALA A 87 3.76 3.05 19.54
CA ALA A 87 4.77 2.86 18.49
C ALA A 87 5.07 1.37 18.26
N THR A 88 5.25 0.61 19.34
CA THR A 88 5.46 -0.85 19.27
C THR A 88 4.25 -1.56 18.65
N PHE A 89 3.04 -1.23 19.08
CA PHE A 89 1.81 -1.84 18.53
C PHE A 89 1.64 -1.53 17.03
N ALA A 90 1.94 -0.30 16.61
CA ALA A 90 1.96 0.08 15.20
C ALA A 90 2.95 -0.78 14.42
N THR A 91 4.21 -0.86 14.83
CA THR A 91 5.21 -1.70 14.16
C THR A 91 4.79 -3.16 14.08
N ARG A 92 4.32 -3.75 15.18
CA ARG A 92 3.83 -5.13 15.19
C ARG A 92 2.69 -5.34 14.21
N THR A 93 1.79 -4.38 14.11
CA THR A 93 0.63 -4.45 13.21
C THR A 93 1.07 -4.38 11.76
N PHE A 94 1.96 -3.45 11.41
CA PHE A 94 2.49 -3.33 10.06
C PHE A 94 3.24 -4.61 9.64
N ASP A 95 4.20 -5.07 10.45
CA ASP A 95 4.99 -6.27 10.17
C ASP A 95 4.13 -7.55 10.14
N TYR A 96 3.08 -7.64 10.95
CA TYR A 96 2.13 -8.75 10.87
C TYR A 96 1.48 -8.83 9.49
N PHE A 97 0.96 -7.71 8.97
CA PHE A 97 0.31 -7.70 7.67
C PHE A 97 1.31 -7.95 6.55
N ASP A 98 2.49 -7.34 6.63
CA ASP A 98 3.59 -7.55 5.69
C ASP A 98 4.01 -9.02 5.61
N ILE A 99 4.27 -9.67 6.75
CA ILE A 99 4.67 -11.08 6.77
C ILE A 99 3.53 -11.99 6.31
N LYS A 100 2.31 -11.73 6.78
CA LYS A 100 1.14 -12.56 6.44
C LYS A 100 0.88 -12.54 4.94
N GLN A 101 0.84 -11.35 4.34
CA GLN A 101 0.59 -11.20 2.91
C GLN A 101 1.74 -11.78 2.09
N SER A 102 3.00 -11.62 2.54
CA SER A 102 4.17 -12.18 1.85
C SER A 102 4.12 -13.70 1.79
N ILE A 103 3.73 -14.37 2.89
CA ILE A 103 3.58 -15.83 2.91
C ILE A 103 2.46 -16.26 1.97
N ILE A 104 1.31 -15.58 2.00
CA ILE A 104 0.18 -15.88 1.12
C ILE A 104 0.63 -15.78 -0.33
N ILE A 105 1.21 -14.65 -0.72
CA ILE A 105 1.63 -14.41 -2.10
C ILE A 105 2.69 -15.41 -2.55
N HIS A 106 3.75 -15.63 -1.75
CA HIS A 106 4.83 -16.55 -2.11
C HIS A 106 4.26 -17.94 -2.42
N GLU A 107 3.36 -18.43 -1.59
CA GLU A 107 2.73 -19.74 -1.76
C GLU A 107 1.80 -19.76 -2.98
N TYR A 108 1.01 -18.70 -3.21
CA TYR A 108 0.19 -18.58 -4.42
C TYR A 108 1.02 -18.56 -5.70
N CYS A 109 2.05 -17.70 -5.78
CA CYS A 109 2.92 -17.59 -6.95
C CYS A 109 3.74 -18.86 -7.21
N SER A 110 4.19 -19.56 -6.16
CA SER A 110 4.94 -20.82 -6.32
C SER A 110 4.09 -21.96 -6.87
N SER A 111 2.76 -21.85 -6.81
CA SER A 111 1.81 -22.86 -7.30
C SER A 111 1.41 -22.70 -8.77
N THR A 112 1.63 -21.52 -9.36
CA THR A 112 1.24 -21.21 -10.74
C THR A 112 2.48 -21.18 -11.64
N GLU A 113 2.68 -22.22 -12.46
CA GLU A 113 3.68 -22.22 -13.55
C GLU A 113 3.33 -21.26 -14.72
N ASP A 114 2.26 -20.46 -14.59
CA ASP A 114 2.05 -19.34 -15.49
C ASP A 114 3.10 -18.26 -15.17
N ASP A 115 4.18 -18.26 -15.95
CA ASP A 115 5.11 -17.13 -16.15
C ASP A 115 4.37 -15.82 -16.53
N GLU A 116 3.05 -15.88 -16.75
CA GLU A 116 2.17 -14.76 -17.08
C GLU A 116 1.45 -14.12 -15.89
N LEU A 117 1.46 -14.72 -14.69
CA LEU A 117 1.15 -14.01 -13.45
C LEU A 117 2.36 -13.12 -13.13
N ASP A 118 2.42 -12.02 -13.88
CA ASP A 118 3.30 -10.87 -13.72
C ASP A 118 3.57 -10.65 -12.22
N SER A 119 4.81 -10.29 -11.92
CA SER A 119 5.36 -9.90 -10.62
C SER A 119 4.54 -8.91 -9.78
N ASN A 120 3.35 -8.49 -10.23
CA ASN A 120 2.33 -7.65 -9.57
C ASN A 120 1.62 -8.31 -8.38
N GLY A 121 2.02 -9.53 -7.98
CA GLY A 121 1.46 -10.21 -6.82
C GLY A 121 2.18 -9.95 -5.50
N THR A 122 3.48 -9.60 -5.50
CA THR A 122 4.29 -9.44 -4.26
C THR A 122 3.89 -8.20 -3.47
N ILE A 123 4.12 -8.18 -2.15
CA ILE A 123 3.93 -6.94 -1.37
C ILE A 123 4.83 -5.86 -1.92
N ASP A 124 6.06 -6.19 -2.31
CA ASP A 124 6.93 -5.24 -3.02
C ASP A 124 6.20 -4.68 -4.24
N SER A 125 5.46 -5.48 -5.01
CA SER A 125 4.71 -4.98 -6.16
C SER A 125 3.43 -4.21 -5.84
N GLN A 126 2.68 -4.59 -4.80
CA GLN A 126 1.51 -3.81 -4.34
C GLN A 126 1.94 -2.52 -3.66
N ALA A 127 3.02 -2.54 -2.88
CA ALA A 127 3.64 -1.36 -2.31
C ALA A 127 4.31 -0.49 -3.40
N GLU A 128 4.89 -1.09 -4.43
CA GLU A 128 5.39 -0.36 -5.61
C GLU A 128 4.25 0.24 -6.44
N GLU A 129 3.09 -0.42 -6.52
CA GLU A 129 1.93 0.05 -7.29
C GLU A 129 1.06 1.05 -6.53
N GLU A 130 0.80 0.81 -5.25
CA GLU A 130 -0.15 1.56 -4.41
C GLU A 130 0.49 2.34 -3.25
N GLY A 131 1.72 2.01 -2.85
CA GLY A 131 2.43 2.62 -1.72
C GLY A 131 2.25 1.89 -0.39
N LEU A 132 3.30 1.87 0.45
CA LEU A 132 3.28 1.29 1.79
C LEU A 132 2.21 1.93 2.67
N ALA A 133 1.97 3.23 2.53
CA ALA A 133 0.96 3.96 3.29
C ALA A 133 -0.45 3.46 3.02
N PHE A 134 -0.75 3.14 1.76
CA PHE A 134 -2.05 2.63 1.35
C PHE A 134 -2.21 1.18 1.77
N PHE A 135 -1.18 0.34 1.57
CA PHE A 135 -1.15 -1.03 2.09
C PHE A 135 -1.44 -1.07 3.60
N ALA A 136 -0.76 -0.24 4.39
CA ALA A 136 -0.96 -0.15 5.83
C ALA A 136 -2.40 0.25 6.19
N HIS A 137 -2.95 1.23 5.45
CA HIS A 137 -4.33 1.68 5.61
C HIS A 137 -5.32 0.56 5.32
N GLU A 138 -5.30 -0.03 4.13
CA GLU A 138 -6.22 -1.11 3.75
C GLU A 138 -6.16 -2.27 4.75
N SER A 139 -4.95 -2.62 5.20
CA SER A 139 -4.74 -3.70 6.16
C SER A 139 -5.40 -3.43 7.51
N ILE A 140 -5.20 -2.24 8.12
CA ILE A 140 -5.79 -1.94 9.45
C ILE A 140 -7.31 -1.74 9.40
N TRP A 141 -7.85 -1.38 8.23
CA TRP A 141 -9.28 -1.07 8.03
C TRP A 141 -10.11 -2.28 7.60
N HIS A 142 -9.57 -3.16 6.76
CA HIS A 142 -10.31 -4.30 6.22
C HIS A 142 -10.02 -5.61 6.93
N GLU A 143 -8.86 -5.74 7.58
CA GLU A 143 -8.49 -6.95 8.28
C GLU A 143 -8.55 -6.78 9.79
N LYS A 144 -8.98 -7.86 10.46
CA LYS A 144 -8.95 -7.92 11.92
C LYS A 144 -7.51 -8.10 12.38
N THR A 145 -6.94 -7.08 13.00
CA THR A 145 -5.68 -7.19 13.74
C THR A 145 -5.82 -8.21 14.88
N PRO A 146 -4.91 -9.20 14.99
CA PRO A 146 -4.92 -10.17 16.08
C PRO A 146 -4.70 -9.51 17.45
N ASP A 147 -5.46 -9.95 18.46
CA ASP A 147 -5.35 -9.44 19.84
C ASP A 147 -3.97 -9.77 20.46
N GLU A 148 -3.30 -10.79 19.93
CA GLU A 148 -1.95 -11.19 20.33
C GLU A 148 -0.90 -10.10 20.10
N LEU A 149 -1.08 -9.23 19.09
CA LEU A 149 -0.13 -8.14 18.83
C LEU A 149 -0.14 -7.08 19.94
N HIS A 150 -1.29 -6.95 20.59
CA HIS A 150 -1.53 -6.05 21.72
C HIS A 150 -1.06 -6.64 23.06
N ARG A 151 -0.75 -7.95 23.08
CA ARG A 151 -0.31 -8.64 24.30
C ARG A 151 0.95 -8.00 24.86
N ASP A 152 0.96 -7.84 26.18
CA ASP A 152 2.07 -7.30 26.98
C ASP A 152 2.36 -5.80 26.77
N LEU A 153 1.49 -5.09 26.04
CA LEU A 153 1.56 -3.64 25.90
C LEU A 153 0.64 -2.97 26.94
N PRO A 154 1.09 -1.89 27.61
CA PRO A 154 0.29 -1.13 28.57
C PRO A 154 -0.77 -0.24 27.89
N LEU A 155 -1.46 -0.74 26.89
CA LEU A 155 -2.56 -0.06 26.21
C LEU A 155 -3.88 -0.58 26.77
N GLU A 156 -4.81 0.31 27.12
CA GLU A 156 -6.10 -0.10 27.68
C GLU A 156 -7.01 -0.73 26.61
N ASN A 157 -6.97 -0.16 25.40
CA ASN A 157 -7.77 -0.58 24.26
C ASN A 157 -6.90 -0.53 23.00
N ARG A 158 -7.32 -1.27 21.95
CA ARG A 158 -6.74 -1.13 20.61
C ARG A 158 -6.79 0.34 20.18
N PRO A 159 -5.65 0.95 19.81
CA PRO A 159 -5.62 2.30 19.26
C PRO A 159 -6.54 2.45 18.04
N PRO A 160 -7.24 3.59 17.88
CA PRO A 160 -7.98 3.90 16.66
C PRO A 160 -7.10 3.79 15.41
N ASN A 161 -7.66 3.32 14.29
CA ASN A 161 -6.92 3.19 13.02
C ASN A 161 -6.30 4.53 12.57
N THR A 162 -6.95 5.66 12.87
CA THR A 162 -6.41 7.00 12.61
C THR A 162 -5.13 7.28 13.39
N ASP A 163 -5.06 6.92 14.68
CA ASP A 163 -3.85 7.08 15.49
C ASP A 163 -2.74 6.13 15.03
N MET A 164 -3.10 4.91 14.60
CA MET A 164 -2.15 3.95 14.00
C MET A 164 -1.53 4.50 12.71
N GLN A 165 -2.35 5.06 11.82
CA GLN A 165 -1.89 5.66 10.57
C GLN A 165 -1.01 6.89 10.82
N MET A 166 -1.36 7.72 11.81
CA MET A 166 -0.52 8.83 12.27
C MET A 166 0.82 8.36 12.82
N MET A 167 0.84 7.23 13.54
CA MET A 167 2.07 6.64 14.04
C MET A 167 2.96 6.12 12.90
N TYR A 168 2.41 5.46 11.88
CA TYR A 168 3.17 5.08 10.67
C TYR A 168 3.79 6.29 9.98
N ALA A 169 3.00 7.35 9.79
CA ALA A 169 3.47 8.59 9.20
C ALA A 169 4.67 9.15 9.99
N LEU A 170 4.58 9.18 11.32
CA LEU A 170 5.65 9.68 12.18
C LEU A 170 6.90 8.79 12.12
N MET A 171 6.73 7.47 12.20
CA MET A 171 7.84 6.51 12.12
C MET A 171 8.63 6.64 10.82
N TRP A 172 7.94 6.63 9.68
CA TRP A 172 8.56 6.76 8.36
C TRP A 172 9.20 8.14 8.16
N PHE A 173 8.64 9.22 8.72
CA PHE A 173 9.29 10.53 8.67
C PHE A 173 10.66 10.54 9.38
N PHE A 174 10.73 9.93 10.58
CA PHE A 174 11.98 9.83 11.32
C PHE A 174 12.99 8.93 10.64
N GLU A 175 12.54 7.80 10.09
CA GLU A 175 13.39 6.87 9.34
C GLU A 175 13.92 7.50 8.04
N ALA A 176 13.07 8.22 7.29
CA ALA A 176 13.47 8.98 6.11
C ALA A 176 14.58 9.97 6.45
N ALA A 177 14.46 10.67 7.57
CA ALA A 177 15.47 11.63 8.01
C ALA A 177 16.81 10.97 8.38
N GLU A 178 16.76 9.77 8.95
CA GLU A 178 17.94 8.99 9.31
C GLU A 178 18.71 8.51 8.07
N ILE A 179 18.00 7.99 7.07
CA ILE A 179 18.62 7.44 5.87
C ILE A 179 18.99 8.52 4.84
N HIS A 180 18.47 9.74 4.95
CA HIS A 180 18.66 10.83 3.98
C HIS A 180 20.12 11.07 3.57
N GLN A 181 21.06 11.00 4.51
CA GLN A 181 22.48 11.26 4.19
C GLN A 181 23.11 10.14 3.35
N ASN A 182 22.65 8.90 3.52
CA ASN A 182 23.25 7.72 2.90
C ASN A 182 22.52 7.32 1.62
N THR A 183 21.20 7.44 1.59
CA THR A 183 20.34 7.02 0.47
C THR A 183 19.23 8.05 0.18
N PRO A 184 19.58 9.24 -0.37
CA PRO A 184 18.61 10.34 -0.56
C PRO A 184 17.36 9.98 -1.35
N LYS A 185 17.47 9.09 -2.34
CA LYS A 185 16.31 8.62 -3.12
C LYS A 185 15.32 7.84 -2.24
N GLN A 186 15.81 6.83 -1.52
CA GLN A 186 14.98 6.03 -0.60
C GLN A 186 14.39 6.91 0.51
N ALA A 187 15.13 7.91 0.98
CA ALA A 187 14.63 8.88 1.94
C ALA A 187 13.43 9.69 1.41
N LEU A 188 13.47 10.09 0.13
CA LEU A 188 12.35 10.79 -0.50
C LEU A 188 11.15 9.88 -0.75
N ASP A 189 11.39 8.63 -1.14
CA ASP A 189 10.34 7.62 -1.31
C ASP A 189 9.63 7.39 0.04
N LEU A 190 10.40 7.23 1.12
CA LEU A 190 9.84 7.04 2.46
C LEU A 190 9.17 8.31 3.02
N LEU A 191 9.68 9.50 2.70
CA LEU A 191 9.02 10.77 3.01
C LEU A 191 7.66 10.88 2.30
N HIS A 192 7.56 10.38 1.06
CA HIS A 192 6.30 10.32 0.34
C HIS A 192 5.31 9.38 1.04
N GLU A 193 5.75 8.19 1.46
CA GLU A 193 4.91 7.27 2.25
C GLU A 193 4.46 7.89 3.58
N ALA A 194 5.36 8.57 4.29
CA ALA A 194 5.03 9.30 5.50
C ALA A 194 3.95 10.37 5.26
N SER A 195 4.07 11.12 4.16
CA SER A 195 3.08 12.13 3.75
C SER A 195 1.73 11.52 3.43
N GLU A 196 1.71 10.42 2.69
CA GLU A 196 0.46 9.75 2.30
C GLU A 196 -0.23 9.13 3.51
N ALA A 197 0.51 8.53 4.45
CA ALA A 197 -0.07 8.06 5.70
C ALA A 197 -0.67 9.20 6.52
N TYR A 198 0.03 10.33 6.62
CA TYR A 198 -0.52 11.54 7.25
C TYR A 198 -1.82 11.99 6.56
N ARG A 199 -1.82 12.03 5.22
CA ARG A 199 -2.99 12.42 4.42
C ARG A 199 -4.16 11.45 4.62
N LEU A 200 -3.92 10.14 4.67
CA LEU A 200 -4.96 9.12 4.90
C LEU A 200 -5.57 9.27 6.30
N ALA A 201 -4.74 9.45 7.33
CA ALA A 201 -5.20 9.65 8.70
C ALA A 201 -6.13 10.87 8.87
N HIS A 202 -5.90 11.94 8.09
CA HIS A 202 -6.72 13.16 8.12
C HIS A 202 -7.90 13.09 7.13
N GLY A 203 -7.72 12.43 5.99
CA GLY A 203 -8.78 12.19 5.02
C GLY A 203 -9.89 11.33 5.61
N ASP A 204 -9.56 10.37 6.47
CA ASP A 204 -10.57 9.56 7.17
C ASP A 204 -11.41 10.39 8.14
N HIS A 205 -10.84 11.43 8.75
CA HIS A 205 -11.61 12.38 9.56
C HIS A 205 -12.60 13.18 8.70
N ASP A 206 -12.22 13.52 7.46
CA ASP A 206 -13.12 14.14 6.47
C ASP A 206 -14.16 13.14 5.91
N TRP A 207 -13.85 11.85 5.82
CA TRP A 207 -14.80 10.80 5.45
C TRP A 207 -15.84 10.52 6.55
N GLU A 208 -15.43 10.40 7.82
CA GLU A 208 -16.37 10.29 8.95
C GLU A 208 -17.19 11.56 9.13
N SER A 209 -16.59 12.74 8.92
CA SER A 209 -17.30 14.02 8.91
C SER A 209 -18.27 14.11 7.73
N GLY A 210 -17.87 13.61 6.55
CA GLY A 210 -18.68 13.52 5.34
C GLY A 210 -19.87 12.57 5.48
N ILE A 211 -19.69 11.39 6.08
CA ILE A 211 -20.78 10.44 6.38
C ILE A 211 -21.71 11.00 7.47
N ASN A 212 -21.17 11.73 8.45
CA ASN A 212 -21.99 12.41 9.46
C ASN A 212 -22.72 13.66 8.89
N LEU A 213 -22.17 14.30 7.86
CA LEU A 213 -22.81 15.34 7.06
C LEU A 213 -23.87 14.78 6.11
N GLU A 214 -23.64 13.59 5.51
CA GLU A 214 -24.60 12.86 4.67
C GLU A 214 -25.89 12.54 5.45
N LYS A 215 -25.75 12.20 6.74
CA LYS A 215 -26.89 12.02 7.65
C LYS A 215 -27.67 13.31 7.95
N LYS A 216 -27.11 14.49 7.70
CA LYS A 216 -27.72 15.79 8.02
C LYS A 216 -28.19 16.56 6.78
N GLU A 217 -27.51 16.45 5.64
CA GLU A 217 -27.73 17.36 4.50
C GLU A 217 -27.42 16.69 3.14
N GLY A 218 -28.27 15.74 2.69
CA GLY A 218 -28.43 15.35 1.26
C GLY A 218 -27.16 15.32 0.38
N GLY A 219 -26.08 14.68 0.85
CA GLY A 219 -24.70 14.98 0.46
C GLY A 219 -24.05 14.12 -0.63
N GLU A 220 -24.78 13.65 -1.64
CA GLU A 220 -24.19 12.79 -2.70
C GLU A 220 -23.08 13.50 -3.52
N ASP A 221 -23.20 14.81 -3.77
CA ASP A 221 -22.27 15.53 -4.64
C ASP A 221 -20.95 15.94 -3.95
N ALA A 222 -20.99 16.19 -2.65
CA ALA A 222 -19.79 16.51 -1.86
C ALA A 222 -18.89 15.28 -1.68
N LEU A 223 -19.50 14.12 -1.42
CA LEU A 223 -18.81 12.83 -1.35
C LEU A 223 -18.14 12.51 -2.69
N ARG A 224 -18.88 12.59 -3.80
CA ARG A 224 -18.34 12.38 -5.15
C ARG A 224 -17.15 13.28 -5.45
N SER A 225 -17.17 14.54 -5.02
CA SER A 225 -16.06 15.49 -5.21
C SER A 225 -14.78 15.08 -4.47
N VAL A 226 -14.89 14.64 -3.22
CA VAL A 226 -13.74 14.23 -2.39
C VAL A 226 -13.18 12.89 -2.85
N THR A 227 -14.03 11.90 -3.11
CA THR A 227 -13.62 10.59 -3.65
C THR A 227 -12.96 10.75 -5.02
N ARG A 228 -13.46 11.65 -5.86
CA ARG A 228 -12.87 11.96 -7.17
C ARG A 228 -11.52 12.65 -7.03
N LYS A 229 -11.34 13.59 -6.09
CA LYS A 229 -10.04 14.22 -5.82
C LYS A 229 -9.00 13.22 -5.29
N ALA A 230 -9.40 12.30 -4.41
CA ALA A 230 -8.54 11.25 -3.90
C ALA A 230 -8.14 10.26 -5.01
N ASN A 231 -9.10 9.79 -5.82
CA ASN A 231 -8.81 8.94 -6.99
C ASN A 231 -8.02 9.68 -8.09
N ASP A 232 -8.22 10.99 -8.25
CA ASP A 232 -7.46 11.84 -9.16
C ASP A 232 -6.00 12.00 -8.73
N ALA A 233 -5.75 12.11 -7.43
CA ALA A 233 -4.40 12.11 -6.86
C ALA A 233 -3.73 10.73 -7.01
N ARG A 234 -4.42 9.64 -6.62
CA ARG A 234 -3.95 8.24 -6.71
C ARG A 234 -3.55 7.84 -8.13
N HIS A 235 -4.34 8.23 -9.12
CA HIS A 235 -4.05 7.90 -10.51
C HIS A 235 -3.28 9.00 -11.24
N LYS A 236 -2.80 10.05 -10.57
CA LYS A 236 -2.16 11.18 -11.26
C LYS A 236 -0.90 10.73 -12.00
N HIS A 237 -0.05 9.94 -11.37
CA HIS A 237 1.16 9.41 -11.99
C HIS A 237 0.81 8.48 -13.16
N ASN A 238 -0.06 7.50 -12.94
CA ASN A 238 -0.49 6.56 -13.99
C ASN A 238 -1.22 7.26 -15.15
N ARG A 239 -2.00 8.31 -14.89
CA ARG A 239 -2.61 9.15 -15.93
C ARG A 239 -1.58 9.98 -16.68
N MET A 240 -0.59 10.54 -16.00
CA MET A 240 0.50 11.27 -16.65
C MET A 240 1.32 10.34 -17.54
N THR A 241 1.65 9.14 -17.07
CA THR A 241 2.37 8.12 -17.85
C THR A 241 1.53 7.64 -19.03
N LYS A 242 0.24 7.34 -18.80
CA LYS A 242 -0.71 7.03 -19.86
C LYS A 242 -0.80 8.14 -20.91
N GLN A 243 -0.89 9.41 -20.49
CA GLN A 243 -0.97 10.56 -21.39
C GLN A 243 0.33 10.72 -22.18
N LYS A 244 1.50 10.59 -21.55
CA LYS A 244 2.80 10.63 -22.22
C LYS A 244 2.93 9.54 -23.29
N VAL A 245 2.51 8.31 -22.97
CA VAL A 245 2.47 7.20 -23.93
C VAL A 245 1.49 7.49 -25.08
N PHE A 246 0.35 8.11 -24.78
CA PHE A 246 -0.66 8.55 -25.75
C PHE A 246 -0.09 9.57 -26.73
N ASP A 247 0.46 10.67 -26.23
CA ASP A 247 1.01 11.77 -27.01
C ASP A 247 2.16 11.26 -27.88
N TRP A 248 3.06 10.48 -27.28
CA TRP A 248 4.16 9.85 -28.00
C TRP A 248 3.67 8.93 -29.11
N TYR A 249 2.64 8.11 -28.86
CA TYR A 249 2.07 7.24 -29.89
C TYR A 249 1.41 8.06 -31.00
N GLN A 250 0.74 9.15 -30.68
CA GLN A 250 0.10 10.03 -31.67
C GLN A 250 1.12 10.57 -32.67
N ASP A 251 2.30 10.96 -32.18
CA ASP A 251 3.39 11.52 -32.99
C ASP A 251 4.17 10.44 -33.77
N ASN A 252 4.30 9.23 -33.21
CA ASN A 252 5.18 8.20 -33.75
C ASN A 252 4.44 7.05 -34.48
N ARG A 253 3.11 6.99 -34.44
CA ARG A 253 2.33 5.84 -34.94
C ARG A 253 2.64 5.41 -36.37
N ASN A 254 2.96 6.35 -37.27
CA ASN A 254 3.24 6.06 -38.68
C ASN A 254 4.60 5.37 -38.88
N ASN A 255 5.46 5.39 -37.87
CA ASN A 255 6.80 4.79 -37.91
C ASN A 255 6.79 3.30 -37.55
N PHE A 256 5.65 2.76 -37.10
CA PHE A 256 5.53 1.38 -36.64
C PHE A 256 4.57 0.57 -37.52
N ARG A 257 4.91 -0.69 -37.76
CA ARG A 257 4.12 -1.61 -38.58
C ARG A 257 2.92 -2.20 -37.84
N SER A 258 2.95 -2.21 -36.51
CA SER A 258 1.89 -2.74 -35.64
C SER A 258 1.83 -1.97 -34.33
N GLN A 259 0.73 -2.14 -33.59
CA GLN A 259 0.57 -1.59 -32.24
C GLN A 259 1.56 -2.23 -31.27
N ASP A 260 1.83 -3.53 -31.41
CA ASP A 260 2.77 -4.25 -30.55
C ASP A 260 4.20 -3.74 -30.74
N ALA A 261 4.62 -3.44 -31.98
CA ALA A 261 5.93 -2.85 -32.23
C ALA A 261 6.06 -1.44 -31.62
N ALA A 262 4.97 -0.67 -31.60
CA ALA A 262 4.93 0.61 -30.90
C ALA A 262 4.97 0.43 -29.37
N ALA A 263 4.27 -0.60 -28.85
CA ALA A 263 4.24 -0.92 -27.43
C ALA A 263 5.60 -1.38 -26.90
N GLU A 264 6.34 -2.18 -27.66
CA GLU A 264 7.68 -2.61 -27.27
C GLU A 264 8.64 -1.42 -27.13
N LYS A 265 8.51 -0.42 -28.01
CA LYS A 265 9.33 0.79 -27.95
C LYS A 265 8.87 1.75 -26.85
N ALA A 266 7.57 1.92 -26.65
CA ALA A 266 7.02 2.72 -25.55
C ALA A 266 7.36 2.15 -24.18
N ALA A 267 7.31 0.82 -24.02
CA ALA A 267 7.70 0.15 -22.78
C ALA A 267 9.13 0.51 -22.36
N LYS A 268 10.07 0.51 -23.32
CA LYS A 268 11.46 0.91 -23.10
C LYS A 268 11.59 2.41 -22.83
N GLU A 269 10.92 3.26 -23.61
CA GLU A 269 10.99 4.73 -23.51
C GLU A 269 10.47 5.26 -22.17
N PHE A 270 9.37 4.69 -21.67
CA PHE A 270 8.70 5.15 -20.45
C PHE A 270 8.99 4.27 -19.23
N SER A 271 9.86 3.26 -19.37
CA SER A 271 10.20 2.30 -18.32
C SER A 271 8.95 1.66 -17.68
N ILE A 272 7.99 1.25 -18.52
CA ILE A 272 6.75 0.55 -18.11
C ILE A 272 6.71 -0.85 -18.71
N SER A 273 5.89 -1.75 -18.15
CA SER A 273 5.71 -3.08 -18.71
C SER A 273 5.12 -3.03 -20.13
N PHE A 274 5.45 -4.04 -20.94
CA PHE A 274 4.95 -4.16 -22.32
C PHE A 274 3.42 -4.18 -22.36
N ARG A 275 2.78 -4.94 -21.47
CA ARG A 275 1.31 -5.03 -21.38
C ARG A 275 0.68 -3.67 -21.08
N THR A 276 1.26 -2.90 -20.15
CA THR A 276 0.79 -1.54 -19.83
C THR A 276 0.93 -0.61 -21.03
N ALA A 277 2.06 -0.64 -21.72
CA ALA A 277 2.28 0.11 -22.95
C ALA A 277 1.28 -0.29 -24.06
N GLN A 278 1.06 -1.60 -24.25
CA GLN A 278 0.15 -2.16 -25.25
C GLN A 278 -1.30 -1.75 -24.96
N LYS A 279 -1.74 -1.81 -23.70
CA LYS A 279 -3.06 -1.32 -23.26
C LYS A 279 -3.24 0.16 -23.58
N HIS A 280 -2.28 1.01 -23.20
CA HIS A 280 -2.36 2.45 -23.46
C HIS A 280 -2.35 2.78 -24.96
N ILE A 281 -1.53 2.11 -25.76
CA ILE A 281 -1.49 2.29 -27.22
C ILE A 281 -2.77 1.77 -27.89
N GLY A 282 -3.31 0.64 -27.43
CA GLY A 282 -4.58 0.11 -27.91
C GLY A 282 -5.73 1.09 -27.70
N GLU A 283 -5.78 1.70 -26.51
CA GLU A 283 -6.73 2.77 -26.19
C GLU A 283 -6.50 4.02 -27.05
N ALA A 284 -5.25 4.44 -27.26
CA ALA A 284 -4.90 5.58 -28.11
C ALA A 284 -5.32 5.39 -29.57
N ALA A 285 -5.03 4.23 -30.13
CA ALA A 285 -5.46 3.90 -31.47
C ALA A 285 -6.98 3.79 -31.61
N LYS A 286 -7.69 3.37 -30.55
CA LYS A 286 -9.16 3.38 -30.55
C LYS A 286 -9.69 4.82 -30.60
N GLN A 287 -9.15 5.73 -29.79
CA GLN A 287 -9.56 7.14 -29.78
C GLN A 287 -9.25 7.86 -31.09
N ILE A 288 -8.07 7.61 -31.69
CA ILE A 288 -7.70 8.19 -32.99
C ILE A 288 -8.63 7.69 -34.10
N ARG A 289 -9.06 6.42 -34.06
CA ARG A 289 -10.02 5.87 -35.02
C ARG A 289 -11.41 6.47 -34.85
N SER A 290 -11.90 6.61 -33.62
CA SER A 290 -13.22 7.20 -33.37
C SER A 290 -13.28 8.68 -33.75
N ALA A 291 -12.24 9.47 -33.47
CA ALA A 291 -12.15 10.88 -33.84
C ALA A 291 -12.07 11.14 -35.36
N ARG A 292 -11.89 10.09 -36.16
CA ARG A 292 -11.86 10.14 -37.64
C ARG A 292 -13.22 9.87 -38.29
N THR A 293 -14.20 9.46 -37.50
CA THR A 293 -15.53 9.00 -37.97
C THR A 293 -16.64 10.02 -37.67
N GLU A 294 -16.29 11.14 -37.03
CA GLU A 294 -17.09 12.36 -36.86
C GLU A 294 -16.65 13.43 -37.87
#